data_AF-A0A929SG63-F1
#
_entry.id   AF-A0A929SG63-F1
#
_cell.length_a   1.000
_cell.length_b   1.000
_cell.length_c   1.000
_cell.angle_alpha   90.00
_cell.angle_beta   90.00
_cell.angle_gamma   90.00
#
_symmetry.space_group_name_H-M   'P 1'
#
loop_
_entity.id
_entity.type
_entity.pdbx_description
1 polymer ?
#
loop_
_entity_poly.entity_id
_entity_poly.type
_entity_poly.pdbx_seq_one_letter_code
_entity_poly.pdbx_strand_id
1 'polypeptide(L)'
;LRDLKSAAKSKREQVEVERLEKELSALSGLSPRDDLLYIRKEIGYERYLEEFAKKKNRDFTEWWDILEEITEMAANYKDRASFFRFVTEFNRRALERRREEREEGIRFMTYHSAKGLEFDEVFLPDCVEGVIPDGRAKKEEELEEERRSFYVAFTRARLGIHIYVTKERYSKKVHPSRFIGELLDGS
;
A
#
# COMPACT_ATOMS: atom_id res chain seq x y z
N LEU A 1 4.88 9.94 -30.27
CA LEU A 1 3.62 10.54 -30.78
C LEU A 1 3.62 10.73 -32.28
N ARG A 2 4.61 11.42 -32.85
CA ARG A 2 4.73 11.64 -34.30
C ARG A 2 4.72 10.34 -35.12
N ASP A 3 5.46 9.32 -34.65
CA ASP A 3 5.51 8.01 -35.32
C ASP A 3 4.21 7.21 -35.18
N LEU A 4 3.55 7.28 -34.02
CA LEU A 4 2.25 6.63 -33.77
C LEU A 4 1.15 7.22 -34.66
N LYS A 5 1.14 8.54 -34.86
CA LYS A 5 0.25 9.22 -35.80
C LYS A 5 0.44 8.74 -37.23
N SER A 6 1.70 8.58 -37.67
CA SER A 6 1.98 8.08 -39.02
C SER A 6 1.64 6.59 -39.19
N ALA A 7 1.61 5.82 -38.10
CA ALA A 7 1.31 4.39 -38.13
C ALA A 7 -0.19 4.06 -38.02
N ALA A 8 -1.03 4.99 -37.54
CA ALA A 8 -2.47 4.79 -37.38
C ALA A 8 -3.21 4.80 -38.74
N LYS A 9 -3.65 3.62 -39.19
CA LYS A 9 -4.27 3.44 -40.51
C LYS A 9 -5.79 3.41 -40.49
N SER A 10 -6.37 2.98 -39.37
CA SER A 10 -7.82 2.94 -39.18
C SER A 10 -8.33 4.18 -38.43
N LYS A 11 -9.62 4.52 -38.65
CA LYS A 11 -10.29 5.60 -37.94
C LYS A 11 -10.30 5.40 -36.42
N ARG A 12 -10.34 4.13 -35.96
CA ARG A 12 -10.25 3.79 -34.54
C ARG A 12 -8.87 4.09 -33.97
N GLU A 13 -7.80 3.69 -34.65
CA GLU A 13 -6.42 3.96 -34.21
C GLU A 13 -6.13 5.46 -34.17
N GLN A 14 -6.64 6.23 -35.15
CA GLN A 14 -6.47 7.68 -35.18
C GLN A 14 -7.12 8.36 -33.97
N VAL A 15 -8.35 7.96 -33.62
CA VAL A 15 -9.05 8.45 -32.42
C VAL A 15 -8.29 8.11 -31.14
N GLU A 16 -7.72 6.91 -31.04
CA GLU A 16 -6.94 6.53 -29.85
C GLU A 16 -5.61 7.29 -29.75
N VAL A 17 -4.95 7.57 -30.89
CA VAL A 17 -3.74 8.39 -30.88
C VAL A 17 -4.04 9.83 -30.50
N GLU A 18 -5.13 10.41 -30.99
CA GLU A 18 -5.58 11.76 -30.59
C GLU A 18 -5.95 11.82 -29.10
N ARG A 19 -6.63 10.78 -28.59
CA ARG A 19 -6.91 10.64 -27.17
C ARG A 19 -5.64 10.58 -26.34
N LEU A 20 -4.68 9.73 -26.73
CA LEU A 20 -3.38 9.60 -26.06
C LEU A 20 -2.61 10.92 -26.03
N GLU A 21 -2.64 11.70 -27.11
CA GLU A 21 -2.02 13.02 -27.15
C GLU A 21 -2.67 13.99 -26.18
N LYS A 22 -4.00 14.00 -26.11
CA LYS A 22 -4.74 14.84 -25.17
C LYS A 22 -4.40 14.46 -23.72
N GLU A 23 -4.35 13.17 -23.41
CA GLU A 23 -3.97 12.64 -22.09
C GLU A 23 -2.52 13.01 -21.73
N LEU A 24 -1.56 12.83 -22.64
CA LEU A 24 -0.15 13.22 -22.44
C LEU A 24 0.05 14.73 -22.27
N SER A 25 -0.73 15.54 -22.99
CA SER A 25 -0.74 16.99 -22.85
C SER A 25 -1.28 17.41 -21.48
N ALA A 26 -2.39 16.82 -21.03
CA ALA A 26 -2.97 17.07 -19.71
C ALA A 26 -1.99 16.75 -18.57
N LEU A 27 -1.20 15.68 -18.73
CA LEU A 27 -0.16 15.31 -17.78
C LEU A 27 0.97 16.37 -17.71
N SER A 28 1.31 17.08 -18.77
CA SER A 28 2.55 17.88 -18.86
C SER A 28 2.77 19.00 -17.82
N GLY A 29 1.74 19.39 -17.06
CA GLY A 29 1.81 20.46 -16.05
C GLY A 29 1.36 20.07 -14.64
N LEU A 30 1.07 18.80 -14.38
CA LEU A 30 0.57 18.33 -13.09
C LEU A 30 1.69 18.03 -12.09
N SER A 31 1.35 18.03 -10.80
CA SER A 31 2.23 17.51 -9.75
C SER A 31 2.38 15.98 -9.90
N PRO A 32 3.43 15.35 -9.36
CA PRO A 32 3.58 13.88 -9.39
C PRO A 32 2.37 13.13 -8.83
N ARG A 33 1.73 13.67 -7.79
CA ARG A 33 0.50 13.10 -7.21
C ARG A 33 -0.66 13.19 -8.19
N ASP A 34 -0.89 14.37 -8.77
CA ASP A 34 -2.00 14.59 -9.68
C ASP A 34 -1.83 13.81 -10.99
N ASP A 35 -0.58 13.64 -11.45
CA ASP A 35 -0.22 12.75 -12.54
C ASP A 35 -0.65 11.31 -12.29
N LEU A 36 -0.29 10.77 -11.11
CA LEU A 36 -0.66 9.41 -10.72
C LEU A 36 -2.17 9.28 -10.59
N LEU A 37 -2.85 10.25 -9.99
CA LEU A 37 -4.32 10.25 -9.91
C LEU A 37 -4.97 10.27 -11.30
N TYR A 38 -4.44 11.07 -12.23
CA TYR A 38 -4.93 11.12 -13.61
C TYR A 38 -4.75 9.77 -14.31
N ILE A 39 -3.57 9.14 -14.21
CA ILE A 39 -3.33 7.80 -14.78
C ILE A 39 -4.24 6.75 -14.16
N ARG A 40 -4.37 6.78 -12.83
CA ARG A 40 -5.18 5.81 -12.05
C ARG A 40 -6.66 5.91 -12.40
N LYS A 41 -7.21 7.13 -12.40
CA LYS A 41 -8.66 7.40 -12.47
C LYS A 41 -9.14 7.75 -13.88
N GLU A 42 -8.51 8.73 -14.53
CA GLU A 42 -8.96 9.30 -15.81
C GLU A 42 -8.57 8.42 -17.00
N ILE A 43 -7.30 8.00 -17.08
CA ILE A 43 -6.85 7.03 -18.10
C ILE A 43 -7.46 5.65 -17.82
N GLY A 44 -7.75 5.36 -16.55
CA GLY A 44 -8.48 4.18 -16.12
C GLY A 44 -7.61 2.97 -15.81
N TYR A 45 -6.35 3.19 -15.39
CA TYR A 45 -5.45 2.10 -15.01
C TYR A 45 -5.99 1.26 -13.84
N GLU A 46 -6.67 1.89 -12.87
CA GLU A 46 -7.32 1.15 -11.78
C GLU A 46 -8.43 0.22 -12.29
N ARG A 47 -9.27 0.71 -13.21
CA ARG A 47 -10.32 -0.11 -13.81
C ARG A 47 -9.73 -1.31 -14.54
N TYR A 48 -8.65 -1.08 -15.28
CA TYR A 48 -7.90 -2.16 -15.93
C TYR A 48 -7.39 -3.19 -14.91
N LEU A 49 -6.78 -2.75 -13.82
CA LEU A 49 -6.26 -3.64 -12.78
C LEU A 49 -7.38 -4.40 -12.06
N GLU A 50 -8.52 -3.76 -11.80
CA GLU A 50 -9.69 -4.40 -11.20
C GLU A 50 -10.23 -5.51 -12.11
N GLU A 51 -10.38 -5.25 -13.41
CA GLU A 51 -10.78 -6.26 -14.40
C GLU A 51 -9.74 -7.38 -14.52
N PHE A 52 -8.45 -7.04 -14.47
CA PHE A 52 -7.35 -7.99 -14.55
C PHE A 52 -7.30 -8.89 -13.31
N ALA A 53 -7.51 -8.34 -12.11
CA ALA A 53 -7.60 -9.08 -10.85
C ALA A 53 -8.77 -10.08 -10.90
N LYS A 54 -9.95 -9.64 -11.34
CA LYS A 54 -11.13 -10.52 -11.56
C LYS A 54 -10.80 -11.69 -12.50
N LYS A 55 -10.17 -11.41 -13.65
CA LYS A 55 -9.76 -12.45 -14.61
C LYS A 55 -8.75 -13.46 -14.03
N LYS A 56 -7.94 -13.04 -13.06
CA LYS A 56 -6.95 -13.87 -12.39
C LYS A 56 -7.45 -14.49 -11.08
N ASN A 57 -8.72 -14.29 -10.74
CA ASN A 57 -9.30 -14.68 -9.45
C ASN A 57 -8.45 -14.21 -8.27
N ARG A 58 -7.99 -12.95 -8.34
CA ARG A 58 -7.21 -12.27 -7.30
C ARG A 58 -7.99 -11.10 -6.72
N ASP A 59 -7.66 -10.76 -5.49
CA ASP A 59 -8.15 -9.55 -4.83
C ASP A 59 -7.41 -8.32 -5.39
N PHE A 60 -8.16 -7.29 -5.80
CA PHE A 60 -7.62 -6.02 -6.28
C PHE A 60 -7.06 -5.16 -5.13
N THR A 61 -7.48 -5.42 -3.90
CA THR A 61 -7.17 -4.59 -2.73
C THR A 61 -5.66 -4.42 -2.51
N GLU A 62 -4.86 -5.49 -2.69
CA GLU A 62 -3.40 -5.40 -2.56
C GLU A 62 -2.77 -4.44 -3.57
N TRP A 63 -3.24 -4.43 -4.81
CA TRP A 63 -2.75 -3.51 -5.84
C TRP A 63 -3.26 -2.10 -5.62
N TRP A 64 -4.49 -1.97 -5.14
CA TRP A 64 -5.06 -0.68 -4.76
C TRP A 64 -4.25 -0.03 -3.62
N ASP A 65 -3.88 -0.79 -2.59
CA ASP A 65 -3.04 -0.30 -1.49
C ASP A 65 -1.69 0.21 -2.00
N ILE A 66 -1.03 -0.52 -2.91
CA ILE A 66 0.22 -0.10 -3.53
C ILE A 66 0.03 1.20 -4.33
N LEU A 67 -1.06 1.32 -5.07
CA LEU A 67 -1.35 2.53 -5.84
C LEU A 67 -1.59 3.74 -4.94
N GLU A 68 -2.30 3.56 -3.81
CA GLU A 68 -2.47 4.63 -2.83
C GLU A 68 -1.15 5.02 -2.17
N GLU A 69 -0.34 4.04 -1.75
CA GLU A 69 0.96 4.30 -1.13
C GLU A 69 1.86 5.12 -2.05
N ILE A 70 2.04 4.69 -3.31
CA ILE A 70 2.87 5.40 -4.28
C ILE A 70 2.32 6.82 -4.55
N THR A 71 1.00 6.99 -4.56
CA THR A 71 0.36 8.30 -4.78
C THR A 71 0.56 9.24 -3.58
N GLU A 72 0.46 8.73 -2.36
CA GLU A 72 0.70 9.49 -1.13
C GLU A 72 2.19 9.85 -1.00
N MET A 73 3.10 8.93 -1.34
CA MET A 73 4.53 9.23 -1.41
C MET A 73 4.82 10.36 -2.40
N ALA A 74 4.20 10.33 -3.58
CA ALA A 74 4.33 11.34 -4.61
C ALA A 74 3.83 12.73 -4.17
N ALA A 75 2.90 12.80 -3.22
CA ALA A 75 2.39 14.06 -2.66
C ALA A 75 3.50 14.93 -2.03
N ASN A 76 4.60 14.31 -1.59
CA ASN A 76 5.72 15.00 -0.97
C ASN A 76 6.68 15.67 -1.98
N TYR A 77 6.40 15.57 -3.28
CA TYR A 77 7.30 16.02 -4.34
C TYR A 77 6.63 17.04 -5.25
N LYS A 78 7.37 18.07 -5.63
CA LYS A 78 6.85 19.16 -6.47
C LYS A 78 6.87 18.84 -7.96
N ASP A 79 7.83 18.02 -8.39
CA ASP A 79 8.06 17.70 -9.81
C ASP A 79 8.42 16.23 -10.01
N ARG A 80 8.15 15.72 -11.22
CA ARG A 80 8.40 14.31 -11.58
C ARG A 80 9.83 13.90 -11.38
N ALA A 81 10.78 14.75 -11.77
CA ALA A 81 12.19 14.39 -11.72
C ALA A 81 12.64 14.14 -10.28
N SER A 82 12.16 14.96 -9.33
CA SER A 82 12.40 14.76 -7.91
C SER A 82 11.81 13.46 -7.38
N PHE A 83 10.56 13.14 -7.75
CA PHE A 83 9.90 11.90 -7.36
C PHE A 83 10.60 10.67 -7.95
N PHE A 84 10.95 10.68 -9.23
CA PHE A 84 11.69 9.58 -9.87
C PHE A 84 13.05 9.34 -9.23
N ARG A 85 13.81 10.41 -8.93
CA ARG A 85 15.09 10.27 -8.21
C ARG A 85 14.91 9.58 -6.87
N PHE A 86 13.87 9.97 -6.12
CA PHE A 86 13.54 9.31 -4.86
C PHE A 86 13.23 7.82 -5.04
N VAL A 87 12.36 7.46 -6.00
CA VAL A 87 11.99 6.05 -6.25
C VAL A 87 13.21 5.22 -6.66
N THR A 88 14.08 5.76 -7.52
CA THR A 88 15.32 5.09 -7.93
C THR A 88 16.24 4.83 -6.74
N GLU A 89 16.47 5.84 -5.90
CA GLU A 89 17.33 5.72 -4.72
C GLU A 89 16.74 4.79 -3.65
N PHE A 90 15.42 4.86 -3.44
CA PHE A 90 14.69 3.96 -2.54
C PHE A 90 14.88 2.49 -2.97
N ASN A 91 14.67 2.19 -4.24
CA ASN A 91 14.83 0.84 -4.79
C ASN A 91 16.29 0.35 -4.71
N ARG A 92 17.26 1.23 -4.97
CA ARG A 92 18.69 0.91 -4.83
C ARG A 92 19.01 0.49 -3.40
N ARG A 93 18.62 1.29 -2.40
CA ARG A 93 18.84 1.00 -0.98
C ARG A 93 18.13 -0.27 -0.53
N ALA A 94 16.92 -0.52 -1.03
CA ALA A 94 16.18 -1.74 -0.73
C ALA A 94 16.90 -3.00 -1.23
N LEU A 95 17.54 -2.93 -2.40
CA LEU A 95 18.35 -4.02 -2.95
C LEU A 95 19.65 -4.24 -2.15
N GLU A 96 20.31 -3.16 -1.74
CA GLU A 96 21.55 -3.22 -0.94
C GLU A 96 21.31 -3.84 0.43
N ARG A 97 20.25 -3.45 1.13
CA ARG A 97 19.88 -4.02 2.44
C ARG A 97 19.59 -5.53 2.40
N ARG A 98 19.13 -6.06 1.26
CA ARG A 98 18.92 -7.52 1.10
C ARG A 98 20.23 -8.31 1.07
N ARG A 99 21.37 -7.64 0.86
CA ARG A 99 22.70 -8.28 0.74
C ARG A 99 23.51 -8.22 2.04
N GLU A 100 23.08 -7.42 3.01
CA GLU A 100 23.73 -7.31 4.31
C GLU A 100 23.13 -8.34 5.28
N GLU A 101 23.95 -9.27 5.79
CA GLU A 101 23.60 -10.06 6.98
C GLU A 101 23.68 -9.14 8.20
N ARG A 102 22.58 -9.02 8.95
CA ARG A 102 22.53 -8.22 10.17
C ARG A 102 22.15 -9.11 11.35
N GLU A 103 23.03 -9.21 12.35
CA GLU A 103 22.77 -9.94 13.59
C GLU A 103 22.28 -9.03 14.75
N GLU A 104 22.63 -7.73 14.75
CA GLU A 104 22.25 -6.79 15.81
C GLU A 104 21.31 -5.67 15.29
N GLY A 105 20.14 -5.51 15.92
CA GLY A 105 19.20 -4.44 15.63
C GLY A 105 17.74 -4.74 16.00
N ILE A 106 16.87 -3.76 15.74
CA ILE A 106 15.41 -3.90 15.89
C ILE A 106 14.91 -4.88 14.83
N ARG A 107 14.13 -5.87 15.25
CA ARG A 107 13.55 -6.88 14.35
C ARG A 107 12.14 -6.46 13.94
N PHE A 108 11.96 -6.24 12.64
CA PHE A 108 10.63 -6.12 12.05
C PHE A 108 10.11 -7.52 11.69
N MET A 109 8.90 -7.83 12.11
CA MET A 109 8.30 -9.14 11.91
C MET A 109 6.79 -9.01 11.71
N THR A 110 6.22 -9.95 10.97
CA THR A 110 4.77 -10.12 10.94
C THR A 110 4.31 -10.89 12.18
N TYR A 111 3.02 -10.83 12.52
CA TYR A 111 2.49 -11.58 13.65
C TYR A 111 2.73 -13.09 13.51
N HIS A 112 2.59 -13.62 12.29
CA HIS A 112 2.87 -15.02 12.01
C HIS A 112 4.33 -15.41 12.26
N SER A 113 5.28 -14.57 11.85
CA SER A 113 6.71 -14.87 12.02
C SER A 113 7.20 -14.69 13.46
N ALA A 114 6.43 -14.00 14.31
CA ALA A 114 6.73 -13.83 15.72
C ALA A 114 6.37 -15.06 16.58
N LYS A 115 5.63 -16.02 16.02
CA LYS A 115 5.14 -17.20 16.76
C LYS A 115 6.30 -18.02 17.34
N GLY A 116 6.25 -18.29 18.64
CA GLY A 116 7.27 -19.06 19.36
C GLY A 116 8.54 -18.26 19.71
N LEU A 117 8.57 -16.97 19.38
CA LEU A 117 9.60 -16.04 19.86
C LEU A 117 9.07 -15.26 21.07
N GLU A 118 9.97 -14.65 21.83
CA GLU A 118 9.65 -13.73 22.92
C GLU A 118 10.67 -12.58 22.92
N PHE A 119 10.19 -11.39 23.29
CA PHE A 119 10.99 -10.16 23.30
C PHE A 119 10.71 -9.39 24.58
N ASP A 120 11.71 -8.68 25.10
CA ASP A 120 11.52 -7.87 26.30
C ASP A 120 10.51 -6.73 26.05
N GLU A 121 10.62 -6.07 24.89
CA GLU A 121 9.73 -4.99 24.46
C GLU A 121 9.13 -5.31 23.09
N VAL A 122 7.81 -5.15 22.95
CA VAL A 122 7.09 -5.31 21.68
C VAL A 122 6.37 -4.03 21.31
N PHE A 123 6.54 -3.60 20.06
CA PHE A 123 5.87 -2.43 19.50
C PHE A 123 4.91 -2.90 18.41
N LEU A 124 3.62 -2.64 18.60
CA LEU A 124 2.57 -2.94 17.61
C LEU A 124 2.14 -1.64 16.92
N PRO A 125 2.74 -1.29 15.76
CA PRO A 125 2.30 -0.15 14.97
C PRO A 125 0.96 -0.45 14.29
N ASP A 126 0.26 0.60 13.86
CA ASP A 126 -0.94 0.52 13.02
C ASP A 126 -2.02 -0.47 13.49
N CYS A 127 -2.31 -0.46 14.80
CA CYS A 127 -3.44 -1.20 15.35
C CYS A 127 -4.77 -0.49 15.04
N VAL A 128 -5.12 -0.44 13.75
CA VAL A 128 -6.27 0.26 13.18
C VAL A 128 -7.22 -0.72 12.50
N GLU A 129 -8.50 -0.40 12.51
CA GLU A 129 -9.54 -1.21 11.87
C GLU A 129 -9.29 -1.32 10.35
N GLY A 130 -9.38 -2.54 9.82
CA GLY A 130 -9.06 -2.86 8.42
C GLY A 130 -7.58 -3.14 8.15
N VAL A 131 -6.67 -2.88 9.12
CA VAL A 131 -5.29 -3.40 9.13
C VAL A 131 -5.18 -4.59 10.08
N ILE A 132 -5.71 -4.46 11.29
CA ILE A 132 -5.90 -5.56 12.23
C ILE A 132 -7.26 -5.38 12.94
N PRO A 133 -8.24 -6.28 12.77
CA PRO A 133 -8.24 -7.37 11.78
C PRO A 133 -8.08 -6.83 10.35
N ASP A 134 -7.45 -7.63 9.49
CA ASP A 134 -7.38 -7.33 8.07
C ASP A 134 -8.79 -7.16 7.48
N GLY A 135 -9.04 -6.08 6.73
CA GLY A 135 -10.35 -5.80 6.14
C GLY A 135 -10.86 -6.87 5.15
N ARG A 136 -10.00 -7.81 4.75
CA ARG A 136 -10.33 -8.97 3.91
C ARG A 136 -10.92 -10.13 4.72
N ALA A 137 -10.66 -10.20 6.03
CA ALA A 137 -11.27 -11.18 6.93
C ALA A 137 -12.76 -10.83 7.14
N LYS A 138 -13.64 -11.48 6.38
CA LYS A 138 -15.08 -11.17 6.36
C LYS A 138 -15.90 -12.24 7.06
N LYS A 139 -15.39 -13.46 7.12
CA LYS A 139 -16.04 -14.57 7.82
C LYS A 139 -15.62 -14.55 9.29
N GLU A 140 -16.50 -15.04 10.14
CA GLU A 140 -16.23 -15.17 11.57
C GLU A 140 -14.95 -15.99 11.84
N GLU A 141 -14.76 -17.09 11.10
CA GLU A 141 -13.57 -17.93 11.22
C GLU A 141 -12.27 -17.16 10.90
N GLU A 142 -12.29 -16.30 9.87
CA GLU A 142 -11.14 -15.48 9.47
C GLU A 142 -10.87 -14.38 10.51
N LEU A 143 -11.92 -13.76 11.06
CA LEU A 143 -11.79 -12.77 12.13
C LEU A 143 -11.23 -13.39 13.41
N GLU A 144 -11.65 -14.61 13.75
CA GLU A 144 -11.10 -15.35 14.90
C GLU A 144 -9.64 -15.77 14.69
N GLU A 145 -9.22 -16.02 13.45
CA GLU A 145 -7.82 -16.25 13.11
C GLU A 145 -6.96 -14.98 13.26
N GLU A 146 -7.47 -13.83 12.81
CA GLU A 146 -6.83 -12.53 13.00
C GLU A 146 -6.73 -12.18 14.49
N ARG A 147 -7.80 -12.44 15.27
CA ARG A 147 -7.81 -12.24 16.73
C ARG A 147 -6.77 -13.11 17.43
N ARG A 148 -6.66 -14.39 17.05
CA ARG A 148 -5.62 -15.30 17.55
C ARG A 148 -4.23 -14.78 17.21
N SER A 149 -4.03 -14.26 16.00
CA SER A 149 -2.74 -13.70 15.57
C SER A 149 -2.37 -12.44 16.37
N PHE A 150 -3.34 -11.56 16.63
CA PHE A 150 -3.16 -10.39 17.49
C PHE A 150 -2.84 -10.77 18.93
N TYR A 151 -3.55 -11.75 19.51
CA TYR A 151 -3.26 -12.27 20.84
C TYR A 151 -1.86 -12.92 20.93
N VAL A 152 -1.44 -13.64 19.89
CA VAL A 152 -0.07 -14.16 19.80
C VAL A 152 0.93 -13.01 19.85
N ALA A 153 0.75 -11.96 19.04
CA ALA A 153 1.63 -10.79 19.04
C ALA A 153 1.67 -10.11 20.42
N PHE A 154 0.51 -9.96 21.07
CA PHE A 154 0.38 -9.39 22.41
C PHE A 154 1.19 -10.18 23.46
N THR A 155 1.10 -11.51 23.42
CA THR A 155 1.80 -12.41 24.35
C THR A 155 3.29 -12.63 24.02
N ARG A 156 3.85 -11.98 23.00
CA ARG A 156 5.30 -12.07 22.73
C ARG A 156 6.13 -11.15 23.64
N ALA A 157 5.48 -10.16 24.27
CA ALA A 157 6.12 -9.20 25.16
C ALA A 157 6.37 -9.80 26.55
N ARG A 158 7.60 -9.65 27.06
CA ARG A 158 7.97 -10.10 28.42
C ARG A 158 7.91 -8.98 29.45
N LEU A 159 8.35 -7.77 29.11
CA LEU A 159 8.43 -6.63 30.02
C LEU A 159 7.43 -5.53 29.65
N GLY A 160 7.31 -5.21 28.36
CA GLY A 160 6.47 -4.12 27.90
C GLY A 160 5.88 -4.33 26.51
N ILE A 161 4.65 -3.86 26.34
CA ILE A 161 3.97 -3.79 25.05
C ILE A 161 3.48 -2.37 24.79
N HIS A 162 3.76 -1.87 23.59
CA HIS A 162 3.41 -0.52 23.15
C HIS A 162 2.52 -0.63 21.92
N ILE A 163 1.26 -0.21 22.05
CA ILE A 163 0.26 -0.27 20.98
C ILE A 163 0.04 1.13 20.43
N TYR A 164 0.14 1.27 19.11
CA TYR A 164 -0.03 2.55 18.43
C TYR A 164 -1.21 2.51 17.48
N VAL A 165 -2.00 3.57 17.50
CA VAL A 165 -3.15 3.77 16.62
C VAL A 165 -2.91 5.03 15.79
N THR A 166 -2.79 4.84 14.49
CA THR A 166 -2.65 5.95 13.53
C THR A 166 -3.98 6.67 13.38
N LYS A 167 -3.98 8.01 13.28
CA LYS A 167 -5.21 8.82 13.17
C LYS A 167 -5.74 8.90 11.74
N GLU A 168 -4.84 8.93 10.77
CA GLU A 168 -5.16 9.10 9.34
C GLU A 168 -4.26 8.20 8.49
N ARG A 169 -4.84 7.50 7.53
CA ARG A 169 -4.14 6.66 6.54
C ARG A 169 -4.65 7.01 5.14
N TYR A 170 -3.74 7.22 4.19
CA TYR A 170 -4.07 7.63 2.82
C TYR A 170 -5.02 8.84 2.78
N SER A 171 -4.70 9.87 3.58
CA SER A 171 -5.52 11.09 3.75
C SER A 171 -6.97 10.85 4.22
N LYS A 172 -7.27 9.69 4.81
CA LYS A 172 -8.58 9.35 5.39
C LYS A 172 -8.46 9.05 6.87
N LYS A 173 -9.42 9.50 7.66
CA LYS A 173 -9.52 9.13 9.07
C LYS A 173 -9.72 7.62 9.20
N VAL A 174 -9.02 7.03 10.15
CA VAL A 174 -9.15 5.61 10.49
C VAL A 174 -9.59 5.47 11.95
N HIS A 175 -10.13 4.31 12.27
CA HIS A 175 -10.59 3.98 13.61
C HIS A 175 -9.60 3.02 14.30
N PRO A 176 -9.48 3.06 15.63
CA PRO A 176 -8.75 2.04 16.37
C PRO A 176 -9.27 0.64 16.04
N SER A 177 -8.37 -0.35 16.03
CA SER A 177 -8.76 -1.75 15.91
C SER A 177 -9.79 -2.13 16.98
N ARG A 178 -10.84 -2.84 16.58
CA ARG A 178 -11.81 -3.41 17.52
C ARG A 178 -11.15 -4.29 18.61
N PHE A 179 -10.04 -4.96 18.31
CA PHE A 179 -9.33 -5.81 19.27
C PHE A 179 -8.70 -5.02 20.42
N ILE A 180 -8.42 -3.72 20.23
CA ILE A 180 -7.97 -2.86 21.34
C ILE A 180 -9.09 -2.64 22.35
N GLY A 181 -10.32 -2.40 21.87
CA GLY A 181 -11.48 -2.22 22.74
C GLY A 181 -11.72 -3.45 23.61
N GLU A 182 -11.65 -4.63 23.00
CA GLU A 182 -11.82 -5.91 23.71
C GLU A 182 -10.76 -6.15 24.79
N LEU A 183 -9.51 -5.70 24.58
CA LEU A 183 -8.47 -5.78 25.60
C LEU A 183 -8.76 -4.86 26.80
N LEU A 184 -9.33 -3.69 26.56
CA LEU A 184 -9.62 -2.68 27.60
C LEU A 184 -10.92 -2.98 28.34
N ASP A 185 -11.89 -3.60 27.69
CA ASP A 185 -13.17 -3.98 28.30
C ASP A 185 -13.04 -5.22 29.20
N GLY A 186 -11.98 -6.01 29.02
CA GLY A 186 -11.67 -7.21 29.80
C GLY A 186 -10.85 -6.98 31.10
N SER A 187 -10.55 -5.73 31.45
CA SER A 187 -9.80 -5.34 32.67
C SER A 187 -10.68 -4.78 33.77
#